data_AF-A0A371H9X9-F1
#
_entry.id   AF-A0A371H9X9-F1
#
_cell.length_a   1.000
_cell.length_b   1.000
_cell.length_c   1.000
_cell.angle_alpha   90.00
_cell.angle_beta   90.00
_cell.angle_gamma   90.00
#
_symmetry.space_group_name_H-M   'P 1'
#
loop_
_entity.id
_entity.type
_entity.pdbx_description
1 polymer ?
#
loop_
_entity_poly.entity_id
_entity_poly.type
_entity_poly.pdbx_seq_one_letter_code
_entity_poly.pdbx_strand_id
1 'polypeptide(L)'
;MVVTYKDWDEMLPYALHRYHTLVCTFTGATPYSLVYGMEAVLPIEVEISSFGVLAKDELEETEWEGDLVLKKILPIQKDHRGKWTPNYEGPYVVKRAFSMGAMILTNMDGNDLLNHVNFDADKKFYP
;
A
#
# COMPACT_ATOMS: atom_id res chain seq x y z
N MET A 1 -32.55 12.06 -19.81
CA MET A 1 -32.64 10.68 -19.26
C MET A 1 -32.45 10.77 -17.76
N VAL A 2 -33.33 10.16 -16.97
CA VAL A 2 -33.16 10.04 -15.52
C VAL A 2 -32.34 8.79 -15.28
N VAL A 3 -31.09 8.98 -14.87
CA VAL A 3 -30.15 7.94 -14.45
C VAL A 3 -30.61 7.40 -13.10
N THR A 4 -30.97 6.11 -13.03
CA THR A 4 -31.37 5.47 -11.77
C THR A 4 -30.34 4.44 -11.30
N TYR A 5 -30.36 4.06 -10.02
CA TYR A 5 -29.38 3.11 -9.46
C TYR A 5 -29.46 1.71 -10.12
N LYS A 6 -30.61 1.38 -10.73
CA LYS A 6 -30.82 0.09 -11.40
C LYS A 6 -30.06 -0.04 -12.72
N ASP A 7 -29.60 1.07 -13.28
CA ASP A 7 -28.95 1.15 -14.59
C ASP A 7 -27.41 1.15 -14.44
N TRP A 8 -26.91 0.55 -13.34
CA TRP A 8 -25.50 0.61 -12.96
C TRP A 8 -24.59 -0.09 -13.98
N ASP A 9 -25.08 -1.16 -14.61
CA ASP A 9 -24.39 -1.93 -15.62
C ASP A 9 -24.27 -1.16 -16.94
N GLU A 10 -25.29 -0.38 -17.30
CA GLU A 10 -25.24 0.54 -18.45
C GLU A 10 -24.30 1.73 -18.17
N MET A 11 -24.18 2.17 -16.91
CA MET A 11 -23.29 3.27 -16.51
C MET A 11 -21.85 2.88 -16.29
N LEU A 12 -21.60 1.61 -15.96
CA LEU A 12 -20.27 1.08 -15.68
C LEU A 12 -19.24 1.43 -16.77
N PRO A 13 -19.50 1.24 -18.08
CA PRO A 13 -18.53 1.62 -19.12
C PRO A 13 -18.27 3.13 -19.15
N TYR A 14 -19.26 3.99 -18.88
CA TYR A 14 -19.09 5.44 -18.87
C TYR A 14 -18.34 5.93 -17.63
N ALA A 15 -18.63 5.35 -16.46
CA ALA A 15 -17.94 5.65 -15.22
C ALA A 15 -16.46 5.24 -15.30
N LEU A 16 -16.20 4.05 -15.83
CA LEU A 16 -14.84 3.56 -16.06
C LEU A 16 -14.09 4.43 -17.08
N HIS A 17 -14.74 4.83 -18.17
CA HIS A 17 -14.15 5.73 -19.14
C HIS A 17 -13.78 7.07 -18.53
N ARG A 18 -14.68 7.69 -17.75
CA ARG A 18 -14.35 8.91 -17.00
C ARG A 18 -13.22 8.71 -16.01
N TYR A 19 -13.17 7.57 -15.32
CA TYR A 19 -12.08 7.28 -14.40
C TYR A 19 -10.74 7.21 -15.14
N HIS A 20 -10.68 6.62 -16.34
CA HIS A 20 -9.45 6.54 -17.11
C HIS A 20 -9.00 7.88 -17.71
N THR A 21 -9.92 8.76 -18.12
CA THR A 21 -9.60 9.98 -18.87
C THR A 21 -9.65 11.26 -18.05
N LEU A 22 -10.22 11.25 -16.85
CA LEU A 22 -10.30 12.44 -16.00
C LEU A 22 -9.04 12.57 -15.15
N VAL A 23 -8.52 13.80 -15.10
CA VAL A 23 -7.30 14.13 -14.34
C VAL A 23 -7.56 13.96 -12.85
N CYS A 24 -6.75 13.15 -12.17
CA CYS A 24 -6.79 13.03 -10.72
C CYS A 24 -6.20 14.29 -10.09
N THR A 25 -6.87 14.83 -9.07
CA THR A 25 -6.46 16.07 -8.40
C THR A 25 -5.14 15.96 -7.64
N PHE A 26 -4.78 14.76 -7.19
CA PHE A 26 -3.56 14.52 -6.40
C PHE A 26 -2.30 14.44 -7.28
N THR A 27 -2.38 13.73 -8.41
CA THR A 27 -1.25 13.56 -9.34
C THR A 27 -1.24 14.56 -10.48
N GLY A 28 -2.34 15.27 -10.72
CA GLY A 28 -2.49 16.15 -11.88
C GLY A 28 -2.48 15.40 -13.22
N ALA A 29 -2.59 14.07 -13.20
CA ALA A 29 -2.55 13.19 -14.37
C ALA A 29 -3.77 12.28 -14.41
N THR A 30 -4.12 11.80 -15.62
CA THR A 30 -5.20 10.83 -15.80
C THR A 30 -4.72 9.43 -15.39
N PRO A 31 -5.57 8.59 -14.79
CA PRO A 31 -5.18 7.21 -14.44
C PRO A 31 -4.65 6.41 -15.64
N TYR A 32 -5.17 6.63 -16.85
CA TYR A 32 -4.64 6.03 -18.07
C TYR A 32 -3.20 6.49 -18.36
N SER A 33 -2.91 7.79 -18.20
CA SER A 33 -1.57 8.34 -18.37
C SER A 33 -0.56 7.81 -17.36
N LEU A 34 -1.00 7.43 -16.17
CA LEU A 34 -0.12 6.78 -15.20
C LEU A 34 0.17 5.32 -15.54
N VAL A 35 -0.80 4.60 -16.12
CA VAL A 35 -0.64 3.18 -16.49
C VAL A 35 0.14 3.01 -17.79
N TYR A 36 -0.11 3.87 -18.78
CA TYR A 36 0.43 3.73 -20.13
C TYR A 36 1.47 4.79 -20.49
N GLY A 37 1.68 5.82 -19.65
CA GLY A 37 2.67 6.87 -19.87
C GLY A 37 2.23 7.97 -20.86
N MET A 38 1.07 7.81 -21.50
CA MET A 38 0.49 8.75 -22.47
C MET A 38 -0.87 9.27 -21.98
N GLU A 39 -1.21 10.54 -22.22
CA GLU A 39 -2.62 10.94 -22.07
C GLU A 39 -3.49 10.03 -22.94
N ALA A 40 -4.70 9.68 -22.48
CA ALA A 40 -5.59 8.76 -23.17
C ALA A 40 -6.02 9.32 -24.55
N VAL A 41 -5.14 9.16 -25.54
CA VAL A 41 -5.39 9.39 -26.96
C VAL A 41 -5.67 8.01 -27.53
N LEU A 42 -6.90 7.78 -27.99
CA LEU A 42 -7.23 6.55 -28.71
C LEU A 42 -6.24 6.39 -29.89
N PRO A 43 -5.85 5.15 -30.21
CA PRO A 43 -4.66 4.45 -29.73
C PRO A 43 -3.33 4.92 -30.38
N ILE A 44 -2.18 4.77 -29.70
CA ILE A 44 -0.98 4.05 -30.22
C ILE A 44 0.14 3.80 -29.17
N GLU A 45 0.18 4.47 -28.02
CA GLU A 45 1.38 4.43 -27.16
C GLU A 45 1.18 3.47 -25.96
N VAL A 46 1.30 2.17 -26.25
CA VAL A 46 1.49 1.08 -25.26
C VAL A 46 2.94 1.08 -24.70
N GLU A 47 3.65 2.18 -24.77
CA GLU A 47 5.06 2.33 -24.41
C GLU A 47 5.16 3.68 -23.70
N ILE A 48 5.29 3.78 -22.38
CA ILE A 48 6.57 3.65 -21.70
C ILE A 48 6.30 3.47 -20.20
N SER A 49 6.79 2.35 -19.68
CA SER A 49 6.77 1.96 -18.28
C SER A 49 7.54 2.94 -17.38
N SER A 50 6.82 3.46 -16.38
CA SER A 50 7.20 4.07 -15.09
C SER A 50 8.68 4.33 -14.72
N PHE A 51 8.99 5.58 -14.33
CA PHE A 51 10.26 5.98 -13.69
C PHE A 51 10.09 6.79 -12.37
N GLY A 52 8.87 7.20 -12.00
CA GLY A 52 8.66 8.24 -10.97
C GLY A 52 8.46 7.80 -9.51
N VAL A 53 8.43 6.49 -9.21
CA VAL A 53 8.03 5.99 -7.88
C VAL A 53 9.22 5.69 -6.96
N LEU A 54 10.44 5.57 -7.47
CA LEU A 54 11.59 5.09 -6.67
C LEU A 54 12.27 6.16 -5.79
N ALA A 55 12.06 7.46 -6.04
CA ALA A 55 12.92 8.51 -5.47
C ALA A 55 12.41 9.15 -4.16
N LYS A 56 11.24 8.74 -3.64
CA LYS A 56 10.68 9.28 -2.39
C LYS A 56 10.78 8.33 -1.20
N ASP A 57 10.98 7.04 -1.45
CA ASP A 57 11.07 6.03 -0.39
C ASP A 57 12.47 5.97 0.26
N GLU A 58 13.53 6.34 -0.47
CA GLU A 58 14.93 6.23 -0.02
C GLU A 58 15.32 7.10 1.19
N LEU A 59 14.49 8.07 1.61
CA LEU A 59 14.84 9.00 2.69
C LEU A 59 14.25 8.66 4.07
N GLU A 60 13.29 7.72 4.18
CA GLU A 60 12.85 7.20 5.50
C GLU A 60 13.49 5.86 5.87
N GLU A 61 14.10 5.15 4.93
CA GLU A 61 14.59 3.77 5.11
C GLU A 61 15.67 3.61 6.20
N THR A 62 16.46 4.65 6.44
CA THR A 62 17.61 4.58 7.37
C THR A 62 17.26 4.90 8.83
N GLU A 63 16.05 5.37 9.14
CA GLU A 63 15.70 5.80 10.50
C GLU A 63 15.14 4.66 11.38
N TRP A 64 14.72 3.55 10.78
CA TRP A 64 13.97 2.51 11.50
C TRP A 64 14.79 1.26 11.83
N GLU A 65 15.97 1.07 11.25
CA GLU A 65 16.81 -0.09 11.57
C GLU A 65 17.28 -0.03 13.03
N GLY A 66 16.91 -1.04 13.81
CA GLY A 66 17.19 -1.11 15.24
C GLY A 66 16.07 -0.59 16.15
N ASP A 67 15.01 0.02 15.63
CA ASP A 67 13.85 0.43 16.42
C ASP A 67 13.00 -0.77 16.86
N LEU A 68 12.36 -0.63 18.03
CA LEU A 68 11.37 -1.59 18.51
C LEU A 68 9.99 -1.26 17.93
N VAL A 69 9.32 -2.26 17.38
CA VAL A 69 7.99 -2.12 16.79
C VAL A 69 7.04 -3.21 17.27
N LEU A 70 5.76 -2.85 17.39
CA LEU A 70 4.68 -3.77 17.70
C LEU A 70 3.99 -4.19 16.41
N LYS A 71 3.91 -5.50 16.18
CA LYS A 71 3.29 -6.06 14.98
C LYS A 71 1.77 -6.15 15.14
N LYS A 72 1.00 -5.62 14.19
CA LYS A 72 -0.46 -5.74 14.25
C LYS A 72 -0.96 -7.10 13.77
N ILE A 73 -1.89 -7.66 14.53
CA ILE A 73 -2.57 -8.90 14.19
C ILE A 73 -3.73 -8.57 13.23
N LEU A 74 -3.71 -9.16 12.03
CA LEU A 74 -4.77 -8.95 11.05
C LEU A 74 -6.03 -9.73 11.46
N PRO A 75 -7.23 -9.14 11.31
CA PRO A 75 -8.49 -9.77 11.73
C PRO A 75 -8.84 -11.05 10.96
N ILE A 76 -8.15 -11.34 9.85
CA ILE A 76 -8.31 -12.56 9.06
C ILE A 76 -7.69 -13.76 9.79
N GLN A 77 -6.66 -13.55 10.63
CA GLN A 77 -6.14 -14.59 11.50
C GLN A 77 -7.12 -14.81 12.65
N LYS A 78 -7.87 -15.92 12.57
CA LYS A 78 -8.74 -16.37 13.66
C LYS A 78 -7.88 -16.89 14.81
N ASP A 79 -7.47 -15.99 15.68
CA ASP A 79 -6.92 -16.38 16.96
C ASP A 79 -8.04 -16.92 17.86
N HIS A 80 -7.74 -17.87 18.74
CA HIS A 80 -8.60 -18.21 19.89
C HIS A 80 -8.61 -17.09 20.96
N ARG A 81 -7.92 -15.97 20.69
CA ARG A 81 -7.78 -14.83 21.57
C ARG A 81 -9.11 -14.06 21.61
N GLY A 82 -9.73 -14.04 22.79
CA GLY A 82 -11.03 -13.42 23.00
C GLY A 82 -11.02 -11.89 22.77
N LYS A 83 -12.22 -11.31 22.63
CA LYS A 83 -12.52 -9.90 22.29
C LYS A 83 -11.70 -8.80 22.99
N TRP A 84 -11.04 -9.10 24.11
CA TRP A 84 -10.32 -8.13 24.97
C TRP A 84 -8.81 -8.27 24.93
N THR A 85 -8.29 -9.09 24.04
CA THR A 85 -6.84 -9.23 23.88
C THR A 85 -6.27 -8.10 23.01
N PRO A 86 -5.03 -7.66 23.27
CA PRO A 86 -4.40 -6.61 22.47
C PRO A 86 -4.30 -7.02 21.00
N ASN A 87 -4.57 -6.09 20.08
CA ASN A 87 -4.49 -6.35 18.63
C ASN A 87 -3.06 -6.28 18.07
N TYR A 88 -2.07 -6.17 18.96
CA TYR A 88 -0.67 -6.12 18.62
C TYR A 88 0.06 -7.25 19.34
N GLU A 89 1.00 -7.87 18.65
CA GLU A 89 1.90 -8.89 19.16
C GLU A 89 3.27 -8.24 19.38
N GLY A 90 3.93 -8.63 20.48
CA GLY A 90 5.35 -8.54 20.80
C GLY A 90 6.12 -7.23 20.46
N PRO A 91 7.08 -6.82 21.28
CA PRO A 91 8.13 -5.95 20.78
C PRO A 91 9.06 -6.76 19.87
N TYR A 92 9.14 -6.38 18.59
CA TYR A 92 10.09 -6.91 17.62
C TYR A 92 11.13 -5.84 17.27
N VAL A 93 12.34 -6.27 16.91
CA VAL A 93 13.39 -5.37 16.44
C VAL A 93 13.36 -5.35 14.91
N VAL A 94 13.41 -4.15 14.32
CA VAL A 94 13.60 -4.00 12.87
C VAL A 94 15.04 -4.36 12.51
N LYS A 95 15.21 -5.42 11.72
CA LYS A 95 16.52 -5.83 11.21
C LYS A 95 16.89 -5.15 9.91
N ARG A 96 15.90 -4.94 9.04
CA ARG A 96 16.07 -4.28 7.74
C ARG A 96 14.76 -3.64 7.33
N ALA A 97 14.82 -2.37 6.94
CA ALA A 97 13.74 -1.69 6.24
C ALA A 97 14.00 -1.72 4.72
N PHE A 98 12.95 -1.86 3.93
CA PHE A 98 13.00 -1.80 2.46
C PHE A 98 12.21 -0.60 1.97
N SER A 99 12.69 0.01 0.88
CA SER A 99 12.05 1.11 0.15
C SER A 99 10.56 0.92 -0.12
N MET A 100 10.11 -0.30 -0.38
CA MET A 100 8.71 -0.59 -0.67
C MET A 100 7.78 -0.62 0.56
N GLY A 101 8.18 -0.03 1.69
CA GLY A 101 7.40 -0.03 2.94
C GLY A 101 7.32 -1.40 3.62
N ALA A 102 8.26 -2.29 3.31
CA ALA A 102 8.35 -3.62 3.89
C ALA A 102 9.51 -3.69 4.88
N MET A 103 9.38 -4.46 5.95
CA MET A 103 10.41 -4.62 6.98
C MET A 103 10.58 -6.08 7.35
N ILE A 104 11.83 -6.48 7.62
CA ILE A 104 12.12 -7.76 8.28
C ILE A 104 12.24 -7.48 9.78
N LEU A 105 11.38 -8.15 10.54
CA LEU A 105 11.37 -8.11 11.99
C LEU A 105 12.11 -9.32 12.56
N THR A 106 12.82 -9.13 13.65
CA THR A 106 13.53 -10.18 14.38
C THR A 106 13.05 -10.20 15.82
N ASN A 107 12.80 -11.41 16.35
CA ASN A 107 12.46 -11.58 17.76
C ASN A 107 13.66 -11.24 18.64
N MET A 108 13.41 -10.99 19.94
CA MET A 108 14.48 -10.82 20.94
C MET A 108 15.45 -12.03 21.00
N ASP A 109 15.00 -13.21 20.57
CA ASP A 109 15.81 -14.44 20.50
C ASP A 109 16.70 -14.54 19.24
N GLY A 110 16.68 -13.53 18.36
CA GLY A 110 17.49 -13.49 17.14
C GLY A 110 16.92 -14.26 15.94
N ASN A 111 15.70 -14.81 16.07
CA ASN A 111 15.01 -15.47 14.96
C ASN A 111 14.26 -14.43 14.12
N ASP A 112 14.57 -14.39 12.82
CA ASP A 112 13.88 -13.54 11.86
C ASP A 112 12.47 -14.06 11.60
N LEU A 113 11.49 -13.16 11.55
CA LEU A 113 10.17 -13.50 11.05
C LEU A 113 10.27 -13.82 9.56
N LEU A 114 9.70 -14.97 9.20
CA LEU A 114 9.77 -15.51 7.84
C LEU A 114 9.03 -14.63 6.80
N ASN A 115 8.15 -13.75 7.27
CA ASN A 115 7.34 -12.86 6.43
C ASN A 115 7.74 -11.40 6.64
N HIS A 116 7.89 -10.67 5.54
CA HIS A 116 8.05 -9.22 5.55
C HIS A 116 6.75 -8.57 6.01
N VAL A 117 6.84 -7.55 6.87
CA VAL A 117 5.68 -6.83 7.40
C VAL A 117 5.61 -5.43 6.79
N ASN A 118 4.40 -4.95 6.51
CA ASN A 118 4.19 -3.60 6.02
C ASN A 118 4.33 -2.60 7.18
N PHE A 119 5.10 -1.54 6.94
CA PHE A 119 5.32 -0.42 7.83
C PHE A 119 4.01 0.18 8.41
N ASP A 120 2.98 0.37 7.58
CA ASP A 120 1.68 0.94 7.98
C ASP A 120 0.91 0.06 8.97
N ALA A 121 1.25 -1.23 9.04
CA ALA A 121 0.60 -2.16 9.95
C ALA A 121 1.15 -2.03 11.38
N ASP A 122 2.37 -1.55 11.55
CA ASP A 122 3.11 -1.65 12.81
C ASP A 122 3.17 -0.31 13.56
N LYS A 123 3.51 -0.35 14.85
CA LYS A 123 3.64 0.85 15.70
C LYS A 123 5.02 0.91 16.34
N LYS A 124 5.68 2.08 16.31
CA LYS A 124 6.88 2.35 17.12
C LYS A 124 6.58 2.10 18.60
N PHE A 125 7.44 1.36 19.26
CA PHE A 125 7.41 1.11 20.69
C PHE A 125 8.46 2.01 21.36
N TYR A 126 8.01 2.86 22.29
CA TYR A 126 8.90 3.68 23.12
C TYR A 126 8.93 3.06 24.53
N PRO A 127 10.11 2.67 25.05
CA PRO A 127 10.25 2.10 26.39
C PRO A 127 9.98 3.10 27.52
#